data_AF-A0A0K8MJ92-F1
#
_entry.id   AF-A0A0K8MJ92-F1
#
_cell.length_a   1.000
_cell.length_b   1.000
_cell.length_c   1.000
_cell.angle_alpha   90.00
_cell.angle_beta   90.00
_cell.angle_gamma   90.00
#
_symmetry.space_group_name_H-M   'P 1'
#
loop_
_entity.id
_entity.type
_entity.pdbx_description
1 polymer ?
#
loop_
_entity_poly.entity_id
_entity_poly.type
_entity_poly.pdbx_seq_one_letter_code
_entity_poly.pdbx_strand_id
1 'polypeptide(L)'
;MADKNGLLRRRKSREERRRSKQRHKVEKEYAKTHAETITVVEPENRAEMRLTKKGKFQLGSDGQLTEKGKTDRLSYRYNRAMILVAVLIVLTYLFFFFVNFNN
;
A
#
# COMPACT_ATOMS: atom_id res chain seq x y z
N MET A 1 53.55 9.80 -1.91
CA MET A 1 52.85 9.78 -0.60
C MET A 1 51.37 9.52 -0.88
N ALA A 2 50.84 8.35 -0.50
CA ALA A 2 49.48 7.93 -0.86
C ALA A 2 48.39 8.73 -0.12
N ASP A 3 47.31 9.07 -0.83
CA ASP A 3 46.16 9.86 -0.38
C ASP A 3 45.40 9.17 0.77
N LYS A 4 45.77 9.52 2.01
CA LYS A 4 45.15 9.04 3.25
C LYS A 4 43.73 9.59 3.44
N ASN A 5 43.39 10.71 2.80
CA ASN A 5 42.12 11.42 2.99
C ASN A 5 40.96 10.73 2.25
N GLY A 6 41.19 10.23 1.03
CA GLY A 6 40.19 9.46 0.28
C GLY A 6 39.76 8.16 0.97
N LEU A 7 40.72 7.47 1.62
CA LEU A 7 40.49 6.22 2.36
C LEU A 7 39.65 6.44 3.62
N LEU A 8 39.91 7.51 4.37
CA LEU A 8 39.12 7.89 5.56
C LEU A 8 37.67 8.24 5.20
N ARG A 9 37.45 8.96 4.10
CA ARG A 9 36.11 9.32 3.61
C ARG A 9 35.29 8.09 3.22
N ARG A 10 35.92 7.12 2.54
CA ARG A 10 35.30 5.83 2.18
C ARG A 10 34.95 4.98 3.41
N ARG A 11 35.78 4.98 4.46
CA ARG A 11 35.51 4.25 5.71
C ARG A 11 34.34 4.87 6.48
N LYS A 12 34.30 6.20 6.63
CA LYS A 12 33.16 6.92 7.25
C LYS A 12 31.83 6.62 6.54
N SER A 13 31.81 6.68 5.21
CA SER A 13 30.60 6.38 4.42
C SER A 13 30.12 4.94 4.59
N ARG A 14 31.04 3.97 4.71
CA ARG A 14 30.69 2.56 4.99
C ARG A 14 30.13 2.37 6.39
N GLU A 15 30.67 3.07 7.39
CA GLU A 15 30.16 3.04 8.77
C GLU A 15 28.78 3.69 8.90
N GLU A 16 28.53 4.80 8.22
CA GLU A 16 27.20 5.41 8.15
C GLU A 16 26.17 4.47 7.52
N ARG A 17 26.52 3.82 6.41
CA ARG A 17 25.65 2.81 5.78
C ARG A 17 25.41 1.59 6.67
N ARG A 18 26.37 1.20 7.50
CA ARG A 18 26.18 0.11 8.48
C ARG A 18 25.24 0.54 9.60
N ARG A 19 25.40 1.76 10.11
CA ARG A 19 24.52 2.34 11.14
C ARG A 19 23.09 2.52 10.65
N SER A 20 22.89 2.98 9.41
CA SER A 20 21.53 3.10 8.85
C SER A 20 20.85 1.73 8.70
N LYS A 21 21.57 0.71 8.22
CA LYS A 21 21.06 -0.66 8.15
C LYS A 21 20.71 -1.23 9.52
N GLN A 22 21.50 -0.92 10.55
CA GLN A 22 21.21 -1.34 11.92
C GLN A 22 19.96 -0.65 12.46
N ARG A 23 19.82 0.67 12.29
CA ARG A 23 18.60 1.41 12.67
C ARG A 23 17.36 0.81 12.04
N HIS A 24 17.41 0.54 10.74
CA HIS A 24 16.26 0.03 10.02
C HIS A 24 15.88 -1.41 10.44
N LYS A 25 16.86 -2.23 10.82
CA LYS A 25 16.60 -3.55 11.42
C LYS A 25 15.94 -3.42 12.79
N VAL A 26 16.44 -2.52 13.63
CA VAL A 26 15.89 -2.25 14.97
C VAL A 26 14.47 -1.69 14.88
N GLU A 27 14.21 -0.74 13.98
CA GLU A 27 12.86 -0.22 13.70
C GLU A 27 11.92 -1.34 13.23
N LYS A 28 12.40 -2.23 12.35
CA LYS A 28 11.60 -3.36 11.84
C LYS A 28 11.32 -4.40 12.92
N GLU A 29 12.28 -4.68 13.80
CA GLU A 29 12.10 -5.57 14.95
C GLU A 29 11.16 -4.94 15.98
N TYR A 30 11.33 -3.65 16.26
CA TYR A 30 10.48 -2.88 17.15
C TYR A 30 9.04 -2.82 16.64
N ALA A 31 8.82 -2.64 15.34
CA ALA A 31 7.49 -2.66 14.71
C ALA A 31 6.87 -4.08 14.68
N LYS A 32 7.67 -5.14 14.70
CA LYS A 32 7.17 -6.52 14.85
C LYS A 32 6.74 -6.81 16.28
N THR A 33 7.46 -6.31 17.28
CA THR A 33 7.16 -6.54 18.71
C THR A 33 6.10 -5.59 19.24
N HIS A 34 6.03 -4.37 18.70
CA HIS A 34 5.00 -3.36 18.97
C HIS A 34 4.14 -3.21 17.72
N ALA A 35 3.55 -4.32 17.27
CA ALA A 35 2.45 -4.23 16.32
C ALA A 35 1.36 -3.43 17.00
N GLU A 36 1.22 -2.15 16.64
CA GLU A 36 0.17 -1.27 17.14
C GLU A 36 -1.12 -2.07 17.06
N THR A 37 -1.68 -2.39 18.23
CA THR A 37 -2.99 -3.01 18.31
C THR A 37 -3.94 -1.89 17.91
N ILE A 38 -4.17 -1.77 16.61
CA ILE A 38 -5.20 -0.92 16.05
C ILE A 38 -6.50 -1.53 16.57
N THR A 39 -6.98 -0.98 17.68
CA THR A 39 -8.28 -1.32 18.21
C THR A 39 -9.27 -0.92 17.12
N VAL A 40 -9.87 -1.92 16.49
CA VAL A 40 -11.01 -1.70 15.60
C VAL A 40 -12.13 -1.24 16.54
N VAL A 41 -12.22 0.07 16.75
CA VAL A 41 -13.36 0.65 17.42
C VAL A 41 -14.54 0.37 16.52
N GLU A 42 -15.46 -0.45 17.01
CA GLU A 42 -16.71 -0.72 16.33
C GLU A 42 -17.42 0.64 16.19
N PRO A 43 -17.72 1.09 14.96
CA PRO A 43 -18.28 2.42 14.76
C PRO A 43 -19.58 2.55 15.53
N GLU A 44 -19.63 3.47 16.50
CA GLU A 44 -20.77 3.62 17.41
C GLU A 44 -22.06 4.01 16.68
N ASN A 45 -21.94 4.53 15.44
CA ASN A 45 -23.05 5.16 14.74
C ASN A 45 -23.30 4.66 13.31
N ARG A 46 -24.58 4.64 12.89
CA ARG A 46 -25.01 4.17 11.54
C ARG A 46 -24.39 4.98 10.39
N ALA A 47 -24.10 6.25 10.61
CA ALA A 47 -23.47 7.14 9.62
C ALA A 47 -22.02 6.71 9.31
N GLU A 48 -21.28 6.33 10.35
CA GLU A 48 -19.90 5.85 10.28
C GLU A 48 -19.80 4.47 9.62
N MET A 49 -20.78 3.60 9.90
CA MET A 49 -20.97 2.32 9.19
C MET A 49 -21.19 2.49 7.68
N ARG A 50 -21.85 3.57 7.26
CA ARG A 50 -22.08 3.88 5.83
C ARG A 50 -20.80 4.37 5.16
N LEU A 51 -19.97 5.11 5.89
CA LEU A 51 -18.70 5.65 5.41
C LEU A 51 -17.63 4.57 5.25
N THR A 52 -17.52 3.66 6.23
CA THR A 52 -16.62 2.48 6.20
C THR A 52 -17.10 1.38 5.26
N LYS A 53 -18.33 1.47 4.73
CA LYS A 53 -18.98 0.41 3.95
C LYS A 53 -19.06 -0.92 4.74
N LYS A 54 -19.56 -0.85 5.99
CA LYS A 54 -19.60 -1.95 6.97
C LYS A 54 -18.21 -2.40 7.44
N GLY A 55 -17.37 -1.46 7.86
CA GLY A 55 -16.03 -1.75 8.39
C GLY A 55 -14.97 -2.16 7.35
N LYS A 56 -15.24 -1.99 6.05
CA LYS A 56 -14.28 -2.32 4.96
C LYS A 56 -13.16 -1.31 4.80
N PHE A 57 -13.35 -0.08 5.26
CA PHE A 57 -12.35 0.98 5.19
C PHE A 57 -12.03 1.47 6.59
N GLN A 58 -10.75 1.77 6.85
CA GLN A 58 -10.33 2.26 8.16
C GLN A 58 -10.99 3.59 8.52
N LEU A 59 -11.42 3.69 9.77
CA LEU A 59 -11.98 4.89 10.37
C LEU A 59 -11.01 5.40 11.44
N GLY A 60 -10.85 6.72 11.52
CA GLY A 60 -10.11 7.37 12.59
C GLY A 60 -10.94 7.49 13.87
N SER A 61 -10.29 7.86 14.96
CA SER A 61 -10.94 8.14 16.25
C SER A 61 -11.91 9.32 16.21
N ASP A 62 -11.92 10.08 15.11
CA ASP A 62 -12.76 11.24 14.81
C ASP A 62 -14.05 10.87 14.05
N GLY A 63 -14.30 9.57 13.82
CA GLY A 63 -15.45 9.09 13.04
C GLY A 63 -15.34 9.35 11.53
N GLN A 64 -14.20 9.88 11.06
CA GLN A 64 -13.95 10.12 9.63
C GLN A 64 -13.04 9.05 9.03
N LEU A 65 -13.04 8.94 7.70
CA LEU A 65 -12.10 8.05 7.01
C LEU A 65 -10.67 8.55 7.22
N THR A 66 -9.81 7.69 7.78
CA THR A 66 -8.36 7.91 7.80
C THR A 66 -7.81 8.03 6.38
N GLU A 67 -6.63 8.63 6.20
CA GLU A 67 -6.00 8.74 4.87
C GLU A 67 -5.88 7.37 4.18
N LYS A 68 -5.54 6.33 4.95
CA LYS A 68 -5.51 4.94 4.50
C LYS A 68 -6.90 4.42 4.08
N GLY A 69 -7.95 4.74 4.84
CA GLY A 69 -9.33 4.41 4.46
C GLY A 69 -9.78 5.10 3.16
N LYS A 70 -9.33 6.34 2.91
CA LYS A 70 -9.60 7.07 1.66
C LYS A 70 -8.88 6.42 0.47
N THR A 71 -7.60 6.08 0.62
CA THR A 71 -6.84 5.39 -0.42
C THR A 71 -7.41 4.02 -0.74
N ASP A 72 -7.80 3.24 0.28
CA ASP A 72 -8.38 1.90 0.09
C ASP A 72 -9.72 1.97 -0.65
N ARG A 73 -10.57 2.96 -0.33
CA ARG A 73 -11.83 3.21 -1.03
C ARG A 73 -11.62 3.56 -2.50
N LEU A 74 -10.59 4.36 -2.77
CA LEU A 74 -10.25 4.78 -4.12
C LEU A 74 -9.69 3.59 -4.92
N SER A 75 -8.75 2.84 -4.36
CA SER A 75 -8.19 1.61 -4.93
C SER A 75 -9.27 0.58 -5.24
N TYR A 76 -10.26 0.39 -4.35
CA TYR A 76 -11.38 -0.53 -4.59
C TYR A 76 -12.20 -0.14 -5.84
N ARG A 77 -12.47 1.15 -6.05
CA ARG A 77 -13.20 1.64 -7.23
C ARG A 77 -12.38 1.44 -8.50
N TYR A 78 -11.10 1.81 -8.47
CA TYR A 78 -10.20 1.64 -9.60
C TYR A 78 -10.02 0.17 -9.97
N ASN A 79 -9.81 -0.71 -8.99
CA ASN A 79 -9.64 -2.13 -9.25
C ASN A 79 -10.88 -2.73 -9.92
N ARG A 80 -12.10 -2.33 -9.48
CA ARG A 80 -13.34 -2.75 -10.14
C ARG A 80 -13.47 -2.22 -11.56
N ALA A 81 -13.08 -0.96 -11.80
CA ALA A 81 -13.07 -0.38 -13.14
C ALA A 81 -12.07 -1.11 -14.07
N MET A 82 -10.87 -1.41 -13.56
CA MET A 82 -9.84 -2.17 -14.29
C MET A 82 -10.32 -3.57 -14.67
N ILE A 83 -10.98 -4.29 -13.74
CA ILE A 83 -11.58 -5.59 -14.04
C ILE A 83 -12.62 -5.47 -15.15
N LEU A 84 -13.50 -4.46 -15.08
CA LEU A 84 -14.51 -4.24 -16.11
C LEU A 84 -13.89 -3.97 -17.48
N VAL A 85 -12.86 -3.12 -17.55
CA VAL A 85 -12.13 -2.84 -18.79
C VAL A 85 -11.45 -4.10 -19.33
N ALA A 86 -10.79 -4.88 -18.48
CA ALA A 86 -10.16 -6.13 -18.88
C ALA A 86 -11.17 -7.11 -19.48
N VAL A 87 -12.34 -7.26 -18.85
CA VAL A 87 -13.44 -8.10 -19.38
C VAL A 87 -13.92 -7.59 -20.73
N LEU A 88 -14.10 -6.28 -20.91
CA LEU A 88 -14.52 -5.71 -22.19
C LEU A 88 -13.50 -5.98 -23.31
N ILE A 89 -12.20 -5.89 -23.03
CA ILE A 89 -11.13 -6.19 -23.99
C ILE A 89 -11.19 -7.66 -24.42
N VAL A 90 -11.35 -8.58 -23.45
CA VAL A 90 -11.48 -10.01 -23.76
C VAL A 90 -12.72 -10.26 -24.63
N LEU A 91 -13.84 -9.63 -24.29
CA LEU A 91 -15.09 -9.78 -25.05
C LEU A 91 -15.00 -9.24 -26.47
N THR A 92 -14.39 -8.06 -26.68
CA THR A 92 -14.18 -7.54 -28.03
C THR A 92 -13.28 -8.44 -28.85
N TYR A 93 -12.22 -8.99 -28.25
CA TYR A 93 -11.34 -9.91 -28.97
C TYR A 93 -12.04 -11.22 -29.34
N LEU A 94 -12.81 -11.79 -28.41
CA LEU A 94 -13.64 -12.97 -28.69
C LEU A 94 -14.65 -12.67 -29.80
N PHE A 95 -15.33 -11.54 -29.74
CA PHE A 95 -16.27 -11.11 -30.77
C PHE A 95 -15.60 -11.03 -32.14
N PHE A 96 -14.45 -10.34 -32.23
CA PHE A 96 -13.68 -10.26 -33.48
C PHE A 96 -13.23 -11.63 -33.98
N PHE A 97 -12.76 -12.50 -33.08
CA PHE A 97 -12.37 -13.87 -33.41
C PHE A 97 -13.55 -14.64 -34.00
N PHE A 98 -14.71 -14.67 -33.32
CA PHE A 98 -15.88 -15.38 -33.83
C PHE A 98 -16.38 -14.83 -35.18
N VAL A 99 -16.37 -13.50 -35.37
CA VAL A 99 -16.81 -12.88 -36.63
C VAL A 99 -15.85 -13.15 -37.79
N ASN A 100 -14.54 -13.20 -37.55
CA ASN A 100 -13.53 -13.33 -38.62
C ASN A 100 -13.06 -14.77 -38.87
N PHE A 101 -13.16 -15.67 -37.89
CA PHE A 101 -12.71 -17.06 -38.04
C PHE A 101 -13.86 -18.04 -38.32
N ASN A 102 -15.11 -17.68 -38.03
CA ASN A 102 -16.27 -18.56 -38.20
C ASN A 102 -17.18 -18.13 -39.37
N ASN A 103 -16.68 -17.24 -40.23
CA ASN A 103 -17.33 -16.73 -41.44
C ASN A 103 -16.36 -16.93 -42.62
#